data_AF-A0A1J5F085-F1
#
_entry.id   AF-A0A1J5F085-F1
#
_cell.length_a   1.000
_cell.length_b   1.000
_cell.length_c   1.000
_cell.angle_alpha   90.00
_cell.angle_beta   90.00
_cell.angle_gamma   90.00
#
_symmetry.space_group_name_H-M   'P 1'
#
loop_
_entity.id
_entity.type
_entity.pdbx_description
1 polymer ?
#
loop_
_entity_poly.entity_id
_entity_poly.type
_entity_poly.pdbx_seq_one_letter_code
_entity_poly.pdbx_strand_id
1 'polypeptide(L)' 'MVKAGGKVCPECKGMKVIPGTCECNMEWRGNKGDNEEWEDCRCARELLCPTCHGTGLIEQ' A
#
# COMPACT_ATOMS: atom_id res chain seq x y z
N MET A 1 27.44 0.28 4.04
CA MET A 1 27.71 -1.07 3.51
C MET A 1 26.37 -1.73 3.21
N VAL A 2 25.89 -1.69 1.96
CA VAL A 2 24.75 -2.52 1.54
C VAL A 2 25.30 -3.93 1.39
N LYS A 3 24.85 -4.86 2.23
CA LYS A 3 25.23 -6.27 2.15
C LYS A 3 24.73 -6.79 0.79
N ALA A 4 25.65 -6.88 -0.18
CA ALA A 4 25.38 -7.16 -1.58
C ALA A 4 25.16 -8.67 -1.82
N GLY A 5 24.11 -9.22 -1.21
CA GLY A 5 23.73 -10.63 -1.38
C GLY A 5 22.25 -10.87 -1.71
N GLY A 6 21.38 -9.85 -1.60
CA GLY A 6 19.96 -9.97 -1.89
C GLY A 6 19.56 -9.28 -3.19
N LYS A 7 18.71 -9.92 -4.00
CA LYS A 7 18.09 -9.27 -5.17
C LYS A 7 17.04 -8.28 -4.69
N VAL A 8 16.90 -7.14 -5.36
CA VAL A 8 15.82 -6.20 -5.05
C VAL A 8 14.48 -6.92 -5.15
N CYS A 9 13.67 -6.83 -4.10
CA CYS A 9 12.36 -7.48 -4.08
C CYS A 9 11.52 -6.94 -5.25
N PRO A 10 11.12 -7.77 -6.22
CA PRO A 10 10.40 -7.31 -7.41
C PRO A 10 8.99 -6.82 -7.08
N GLU A 11 8.39 -7.34 -6.02
CA GLU A 11 7.03 -7.02 -5.57
C GLU A 11 6.92 -5.58 -5.08
N CYS A 12 7.75 -5.19 -4.11
CA CYS A 12 7.75 -3.84 -3.57
C CYS A 12 8.81 -2.94 -4.24
N LYS A 13 9.58 -3.44 -5.20
CA LYS A 13 10.69 -2.74 -5.86
C LYS A 13 11.67 -2.10 -4.87
N GLY A 14 11.94 -2.76 -3.75
CA GLY A 14 12.79 -2.24 -2.68
C GLY A 14 12.13 -1.26 -1.70
N MET A 15 10.85 -0.90 -1.90
CA MET A 15 10.11 0.01 -1.00
C MET A 15 9.73 -0.60 0.35
N LYS A 16 9.93 -1.91 0.55
CA LYS A 16 9.65 -2.67 1.80
C LYS A 16 8.17 -2.81 2.14
N VAL A 17 7.32 -1.92 1.63
CA VAL A 17 5.87 -1.92 1.77
C VAL A 17 5.21 -1.98 0.39
N ILE A 18 3.99 -2.50 0.35
CA ILE A 18 3.08 -2.38 -0.77
C ILE A 18 2.24 -1.13 -0.52
N PRO A 19 2.35 -0.10 -1.38
CA PRO A 19 1.55 1.10 -1.23
C PRO A 19 0.07 0.73 -1.32
N GLY A 20 -0.72 1.28 -0.41
CA GLY A 20 -2.16 1.16 -0.48
C GLY A 20 -2.70 1.89 -1.71
N THR A 21 -3.77 1.37 -2.29
CA THR A 21 -4.48 2.03 -3.38
C THR A 21 -5.63 2.85 -2.82
N CYS A 22 -5.78 4.09 -3.28
CA CYS A 22 -6.98 4.88 -3.04
C CYS A 22 -7.97 4.65 -4.18
N GLU A 23 -9.14 4.11 -3.86
CA GLU A 23 -10.25 4.01 -4.80
C GLU A 23 -11.27 5.09 -4.47
N CYS A 24 -11.56 5.95 -5.45
CA CYS A 24 -12.59 6.97 -5.34
C CYS A 24 -13.81 6.54 -6.14
N ASN A 25 -14.95 6.34 -5.46
CA ASN A 25 -16.18 5.90 -6.09
C ASN A 25 -17.38 6.70 -5.55
N MET A 26 -18.02 7.44 -6.45
CA MET A 26 -19.18 8.28 -6.13
C MET A 26 -20.40 7.45 -5.68
N GLU A 27 -20.45 6.15 -6.04
CA GLU A 27 -21.50 5.22 -5.62
C GLU A 27 -21.39 4.83 -4.13
N TRP A 28 -20.26 5.12 -3.47
CA TRP A 28 -20.07 4.88 -2.04
C TRP A 28 -20.52 6.02 -1.15
N ARG A 29 -21.02 7.11 -1.77
CA ARG A 29 -21.83 8.11 -1.08
C ARG A 29 -23.11 7.44 -0.59
N GLY A 30 -23.10 6.96 0.65
CA GLY A 30 -24.31 6.51 1.33
C GLY A 30 -25.29 7.67 1.55
N ASN A 31 -26.44 7.41 2.17
CA ASN A 31 -27.34 8.48 2.60
C ASN A 31 -26.72 9.21 3.82
N LYS A 32 -25.74 10.10 3.59
CA LYS A 32 -25.18 10.93 4.67
C LYS A 32 -26.20 12.02 5.00
N GLY A 33 -26.62 12.09 6.27
CA GLY A 33 -27.32 13.27 6.80
C GLY A 33 -26.42 14.50 6.68
N ASP A 34 -27.04 15.68 6.59
CA ASP A 34 -26.51 16.99 6.17
C ASP A 34 -25.20 17.51 6.82
N ASN A 35 -24.48 16.75 7.65
CA ASN A 35 -23.36 17.21 8.47
C ASN A 35 -22.07 16.36 8.40
N GLU A 36 -21.92 15.45 7.44
CA GLU A 36 -20.65 14.71 7.26
C GLU A 36 -20.03 14.96 5.88
N GLU A 37 -18.72 15.18 5.85
CA GLU A 37 -17.96 15.27 4.61
C GLU A 37 -18.12 13.98 3.78
N TRP A 38 -18.36 14.15 2.48
CA TRP A 38 -18.44 13.05 1.53
C TRP A 38 -17.05 12.44 1.35
N GLU A 39 -16.82 11.28 1.97
CA GLU A 39 -15.62 10.49 1.73
C GLU A 39 -15.84 9.60 0.51
N ASP A 40 -15.59 10.18 -0.66
CA ASP A 40 -15.68 9.47 -1.95
C ASP A 40 -14.51 8.53 -2.17
N CYS A 41 -13.38 8.82 -1.52
CA CYS A 41 -12.12 8.10 -1.66
C CYS A 41 -11.85 7.26 -0.43
N ARG A 42 -11.73 5.95 -0.62
CA ARG A 42 -11.26 5.01 0.41
C ARG A 42 -9.85 4.56 0.07
N CYS A 43 -8.91 4.93 0.92
CA CYS A 43 -7.51 4.52 0.79
C CYS A 43 -7.27 3.24 1.57
N ALA A 44 -6.80 2.20 0.87
CA ALA A 44 -6.20 1.07 1.54
C ALA A 44 -4.95 1.54 2.28
N ARG A 45 -4.69 0.95 3.45
CA ARG A 45 -3.44 1.19 4.18
C ARG A 45 -2.27 0.58 3.41
N GLU A 46 -1.08 1.14 3.60
CA GLU A 46 0.16 0.50 3.19
C GLU A 46 0.34 -0.80 3.99
N LEU A 47 0.74 -1.86 3.31
CA LEU A 47 0.97 -3.16 3.91
C LEU A 47 2.45 -3.51 3.83
N LEU A 48 2.97 -4.19 4.85
CA LEU A 48 4.34 -4.71 4.78
C LEU A 48 4.44 -5.68 3.60
N CYS A 49 5.50 -5.57 2.79
CA CYS A 49 5.67 -6.46 1.64
C CYS A 49 5.80 -7.91 2.15
N PRO A 50 4.88 -8.82 1.79
CA PRO A 50 4.89 -10.19 2.29
C PRO A 50 6.09 -10.97 1.76
N THR A 51 6.62 -10.60 0.59
CA THR A 51 7.68 -11.32 -0.10
C THR A 51 9.08 -11.05 0.46
N CYS A 52 9.33 -9.83 0.94
CA CYS A 52 10.60 -9.47 1.58
C CYS A 52 10.45 -9.20 3.09
N HIS A 53 9.24 -9.31 3.64
CA HIS A 53 8.92 -9.01 5.04
C HIS A 53 9.49 -7.66 5.53
N GLY A 54 9.41 -6.63 4.70
CA GLY A 54 9.90 -5.29 5.05
C GLY A 54 11.41 -5.07 4.91
N THR A 55 12.16 -6.03 4.38
CA THR A 55 13.61 -5.87 4.15
C THR A 55 13.92 -5.15 2.83
N GLY A 56 13.02 -5.25 1.85
CA GLY A 56 13.19 -4.67 0.51
C GLY A 56 14.09 -5.50 -0.42
N LEU A 57 14.63 -6.61 0.08
CA LEU A 57 15.51 -7.52 -0.64
C LEU A 57 14.99 -8.96 -0.45
N ILE A 58 15.20 -9.81 -1.45
CA ILE A 58 14.99 -11.24 -1.32
C ILE A 58 16.34 -11.93 -1.37
N GLU A 59 16.61 -12.79 -0.40
CA GLU A 59 17.74 -13.72 -0.49
C GLU A 59 17.36 -14.78 -1.53
N GLN A 60 18.21 -14.94 -2.56
CA GLN A 60 18.03 -15.98 -3.58
C GLN A 60 18.59 -17.31 -3.08
#